data_AF-A0A2I2FMF5-F1
#
_entry.id   AF-A0A2I2FMF5-F1
#
_cell.length_a   1.000
_cell.length_b   1.000
_cell.length_c   1.000
_cell.angle_alpha   90.00
_cell.angle_beta   90.00
_cell.angle_gamma   90.00
#
_symmetry.space_group_name_H-M   'P 1'
#
loop_
_entity.id
_entity.type
_entity.pdbx_description
1 polymer ?
#
loop_
_entity_poly.entity_id
_entity_poly.type
_entity_poly.pdbx_seq_one_letter_code
_entity_poly.pdbx_strand_id
1 'polypeptide(L)'
;MASPHHKYLQSCLALAEQSPPRPTNFRVGAILVSRKAQDDLYYEDDRVLSTGYTMELEGNTHAEQCCLSKYAAAQGVPDERVAEVLPSEASRQLVMYVTMEPCGKRLSGNQPCVQRIVDTRRGDRRGIEKVYFGVKEPETFVGASESCRRLTDAGIQWRVVQGLEKDILSVATAGHEHSEEEVRAALDKVETRLDDVSEDERERQRRVPRNPKKRMVEVDLLG
;
A
#
# COMPACT_ATOMS: atom_id res chain seq x y z
N MET A 1 -7.46 18.10 6.49
CA MET A 1 -8.20 16.84 6.29
C MET A 1 -7.16 15.79 5.97
N ALA A 2 -7.22 14.60 6.57
CA ALA A 2 -6.35 13.49 6.17
C ALA A 2 -6.52 13.25 4.66
N SER A 3 -5.43 12.86 3.99
CA SER A 3 -5.50 12.43 2.59
C SER A 3 -6.49 11.26 2.49
N PRO A 4 -7.30 11.13 1.42
CA PRO A 4 -8.20 9.99 1.32
C PRO A 4 -7.43 8.66 1.20
N HIS A 5 -6.13 8.69 0.85
CA HIS A 5 -5.22 7.55 0.96
C HIS A 5 -5.07 7.02 2.39
N HIS A 6 -5.15 7.88 3.42
CA HIS A 6 -5.12 7.44 4.82
C HIS A 6 -6.30 6.53 5.15
N LYS A 7 -7.49 6.81 4.61
CA LYS A 7 -8.68 5.99 4.84
C LYS A 7 -8.46 4.57 4.32
N TYR A 8 -7.91 4.43 3.11
CA TYR A 8 -7.58 3.13 2.54
C TYR A 8 -6.52 2.39 3.37
N LEU A 9 -5.46 3.07 3.81
CA LEU A 9 -4.45 2.44 4.66
C LEU A 9 -4.96 2.06 6.06
N GLN A 10 -5.89 2.84 6.63
CA GLN A 10 -6.58 2.45 7.86
C GLN A 10 -7.44 1.19 7.63
N SER A 11 -8.11 1.07 6.48
CA SER A 11 -8.82 -0.16 6.11
C SER A 11 -7.87 -1.34 5.88
N CYS A 12 -6.71 -1.11 5.24
CA CYS A 12 -5.65 -2.12 5.13
C CYS A 12 -5.13 -2.54 6.51
N LEU A 13 -5.01 -1.61 7.46
CA LEU A 13 -4.58 -1.91 8.82
C LEU A 13 -5.61 -2.78 9.56
N ALA A 14 -6.89 -2.46 9.44
CA ALA A 14 -7.98 -3.29 9.99
C ALA A 14 -8.03 -4.70 9.36
N LEU A 15 -7.63 -4.85 8.08
CA LEU A 15 -7.44 -6.16 7.47
C LEU A 15 -6.23 -6.90 8.06
N ALA A 16 -5.11 -6.20 8.26
CA ALA A 16 -3.90 -6.77 8.86
C ALA A 16 -4.16 -7.35 10.26
N GLU A 17 -4.99 -6.68 11.06
CA GLU A 17 -5.41 -7.14 12.40
C GLU A 17 -6.18 -8.46 12.39
N GLN A 18 -6.69 -8.92 11.24
CA GLN A 18 -7.35 -10.23 11.13
C GLN A 18 -6.35 -11.38 11.00
N SER A 19 -5.11 -11.10 10.60
CA SER A 19 -4.03 -12.09 10.59
C SER A 19 -3.64 -12.45 12.03
N PRO A 20 -3.47 -13.73 12.41
CA PRO A 20 -3.03 -14.08 13.75
C PRO A 20 -1.57 -13.63 13.98
N PRO A 21 -1.23 -13.09 15.17
CA PRO A 21 0.15 -12.74 15.48
C PRO A 21 1.04 -13.99 15.51
N ARG A 22 2.21 -13.90 14.86
CA ARG A 22 3.22 -14.97 14.85
C ARG A 22 4.62 -14.38 15.04
N PRO A 23 5.58 -15.14 15.59
CA PRO A 23 6.95 -14.66 15.86
C PRO A 23 7.74 -14.17 14.65
N THR A 24 7.41 -14.66 13.46
CA THR A 24 8.23 -14.47 12.25
C THR A 24 7.45 -13.98 11.03
N ASN A 25 6.15 -13.70 11.16
CA ASN A 25 5.30 -13.24 10.06
C ASN A 25 4.76 -11.84 10.35
N PHE A 26 4.96 -10.93 9.40
CA PHE A 26 4.32 -9.64 9.43
C PHE A 26 2.83 -9.73 9.14
N ARG A 27 2.04 -9.06 9.97
CA ARG A 27 0.62 -8.85 9.75
C ARG A 27 0.44 -7.67 8.78
N VAL A 28 0.12 -7.98 7.53
CA VAL A 28 -0.04 -6.99 6.45
C VAL A 28 -1.47 -7.09 5.93
N GLY A 29 -2.02 -5.96 5.47
CA GLY A 29 -3.31 -5.91 4.78
C GLY A 29 -3.20 -5.15 3.48
N ALA A 30 -4.02 -5.52 2.49
CA ALA A 30 -4.02 -5.00 1.14
C ALA A 30 -5.43 -4.84 0.57
N ILE A 31 -5.63 -3.82 -0.27
CA ILE A 31 -6.88 -3.54 -0.98
C ILE A 31 -6.55 -3.20 -2.42
N LEU A 32 -7.26 -3.84 -3.37
CA LEU A 32 -7.23 -3.50 -4.79
C LEU A 32 -8.46 -2.66 -5.15
N VAL A 33 -8.23 -1.53 -5.79
CA VAL A 33 -9.26 -0.54 -6.12
C VAL A 33 -9.23 -0.21 -7.61
N SER A 34 -10.41 -0.12 -8.24
CA SER A 34 -10.60 0.53 -9.54
C SER A 34 -11.03 1.99 -9.32
N ARG A 35 -10.12 2.91 -9.63
CA ARG A 35 -10.25 4.35 -9.38
C ARG A 35 -10.51 5.11 -10.66
N LYS A 36 -11.40 6.11 -10.63
CA LYS A 36 -11.58 7.03 -11.76
C LYS A 36 -10.28 7.84 -12.00
N ALA A 37 -9.80 7.87 -13.25
CA ALA A 37 -8.52 8.48 -13.58
C ALA A 37 -8.53 10.02 -13.54
N GLN A 38 -9.70 10.65 -13.65
CA GLN A 38 -9.90 12.10 -13.75
C GLN A 38 -11.12 12.56 -12.94
N ASP A 39 -11.08 13.80 -12.47
CA ASP A 39 -12.19 14.53 -11.85
C ASP A 39 -12.80 13.94 -10.57
N ASP A 40 -12.07 13.05 -9.88
CA ASP A 40 -12.45 12.55 -8.55
C ASP A 40 -11.32 12.78 -7.53
N LEU A 41 -11.30 13.98 -6.95
CA LEU A 41 -10.30 14.39 -5.95
C LEU A 41 -10.57 13.83 -4.55
N TYR A 42 -11.76 13.27 -4.34
CA TYR A 42 -12.21 12.74 -3.06
C TYR A 42 -12.27 11.21 -3.03
N TYR A 43 -12.08 10.58 -4.19
CA TYR A 43 -12.10 9.14 -4.41
C TYR A 43 -13.46 8.52 -4.03
N GLU A 44 -14.54 9.23 -4.34
CA GLU A 44 -15.92 8.81 -4.01
C GLU A 44 -16.45 7.73 -4.96
N ASP A 45 -15.91 7.61 -6.17
CA ASP A 45 -16.27 6.56 -7.15
C ASP A 45 -15.30 5.37 -7.09
N ASP A 46 -14.45 5.27 -6.08
CA ASP A 46 -13.53 4.15 -5.94
C ASP A 46 -14.30 2.83 -5.73
N ARG A 47 -14.00 1.84 -6.57
CA ARG A 47 -14.59 0.50 -6.49
C ARG A 47 -13.57 -0.46 -5.91
N VAL A 48 -13.83 -0.99 -4.72
CA VAL A 48 -13.01 -2.07 -4.15
C VAL A 48 -13.27 -3.35 -4.95
N LEU A 49 -12.21 -3.89 -5.55
CA LEU A 49 -12.27 -5.12 -6.35
C LEU A 49 -12.01 -6.36 -5.51
N SER A 50 -11.04 -6.28 -4.60
CA SER A 50 -10.65 -7.38 -3.71
C SER A 50 -9.85 -6.83 -2.53
N THR A 51 -9.76 -7.65 -1.49
CA THR A 51 -8.99 -7.39 -0.27
C THR A 51 -8.13 -8.60 0.06
N GLY A 52 -7.06 -8.38 0.81
CA GLY A 52 -6.16 -9.43 1.27
C GLY A 52 -5.56 -9.10 2.64
N TYR A 53 -5.27 -10.10 3.46
CA TYR A 53 -4.36 -9.97 4.60
C TYR A 53 -3.42 -11.17 4.71
N THR A 54 -2.31 -11.01 5.43
CA THR A 54 -1.32 -12.09 5.63
C THR A 54 -2.00 -13.37 6.12
N MET A 55 -1.77 -14.50 5.44
CA MET A 55 -2.33 -15.81 5.78
C MET A 55 -3.87 -15.87 5.77
N GLU A 56 -4.54 -15.01 5.01
CA GLU A 56 -5.98 -15.14 4.76
C GLU A 56 -6.29 -16.43 3.96
N LEU A 57 -5.42 -16.77 3.02
CA LEU A 57 -5.48 -18.03 2.26
C LEU A 57 -4.48 -19.03 2.82
N GLU A 58 -4.76 -20.32 2.62
CA GLU A 58 -3.92 -21.41 3.11
C GLU A 58 -2.44 -21.26 2.69
N GLY A 59 -1.54 -21.62 3.61
CA GLY A 59 -0.10 -21.55 3.41
C GLY A 59 0.52 -20.22 3.85
N ASN A 60 1.78 -20.03 3.50
CA ASN A 60 2.52 -18.81 3.81
C ASN A 60 2.22 -17.74 2.75
N THR A 61 1.02 -17.16 2.79
CA THR A 61 0.55 -16.16 1.83
C THR A 61 0.70 -14.75 2.37
N HIS A 62 1.09 -13.81 1.51
CA HIS A 62 1.16 -12.38 1.84
C HIS A 62 -0.15 -11.69 1.45
N ALA A 63 -0.42 -10.52 2.01
CA ALA A 63 -1.66 -9.78 1.78
C ALA A 63 -1.93 -9.48 0.29
N GLU A 64 -0.92 -9.05 -0.47
CA GLU A 64 -1.06 -8.73 -1.89
C GLU A 64 -1.31 -9.99 -2.73
N GLN A 65 -0.70 -11.12 -2.32
CA GLN A 65 -0.99 -12.42 -2.91
C GLN A 65 -2.46 -12.80 -2.64
N CYS A 66 -2.92 -12.79 -1.39
CA CYS A 66 -4.32 -13.07 -1.05
C CYS A 66 -5.29 -12.18 -1.82
N CYS A 67 -4.99 -10.88 -1.92
CA CYS A 67 -5.81 -9.91 -2.63
C CYS A 67 -5.98 -10.28 -4.12
N LEU A 68 -4.90 -10.63 -4.81
CA LEU A 68 -4.93 -11.02 -6.23
C LEU A 68 -5.55 -12.42 -6.43
N SER A 69 -5.18 -13.40 -5.61
CA SER A 69 -5.70 -14.77 -5.68
C SER A 69 -7.22 -14.80 -5.45
N LYS A 70 -7.74 -14.04 -4.48
CA LYS A 70 -9.20 -13.92 -4.25
C LYS A 70 -9.91 -13.30 -5.44
N TYR A 71 -9.32 -12.29 -6.09
CA TYR A 71 -9.88 -11.71 -7.29
C TYR A 71 -9.90 -12.73 -8.44
N ALA A 72 -8.79 -13.44 -8.68
CA ALA A 72 -8.70 -14.48 -9.69
C ALA A 72 -9.77 -15.58 -9.48
N ALA A 73 -9.89 -16.08 -8.25
CA ALA A 73 -10.88 -17.08 -7.87
C ALA A 73 -12.32 -16.60 -8.10
N ALA A 74 -12.64 -15.34 -7.76
CA ALA A 74 -13.95 -14.76 -8.01
C ALA A 74 -14.28 -14.62 -9.51
N GLN A 75 -13.26 -14.55 -10.38
CA GLN A 75 -13.39 -14.54 -11.83
C GLN A 75 -13.30 -15.94 -12.46
N GLY A 76 -13.12 -17.00 -11.66
CA GLY A 76 -13.04 -18.37 -12.15
C GLY A 76 -11.76 -18.69 -12.91
N VAL A 77 -10.65 -17.99 -12.64
CA VAL A 77 -9.34 -18.24 -13.26
C VAL A 77 -8.27 -18.56 -12.22
N PRO A 78 -7.22 -19.32 -12.58
CA PRO A 78 -6.08 -19.54 -11.69
C PRO A 78 -5.29 -18.24 -11.46
N ASP A 79 -4.54 -18.19 -10.35
CA ASP A 79 -3.76 -17.03 -9.91
C ASP A 79 -2.84 -16.48 -11.02
N GLU A 80 -2.20 -17.36 -11.78
CA GLU A 80 -1.26 -17.00 -12.85
C GLU A 80 -1.94 -16.24 -14.00
N ARG A 81 -3.26 -16.36 -14.13
CA ARG A 81 -4.08 -15.73 -15.18
C ARG A 81 -4.85 -14.51 -14.68
N VAL A 82 -4.61 -14.05 -13.45
CA VAL A 82 -5.31 -12.87 -12.88
C VAL A 82 -5.21 -11.64 -13.79
N ALA A 83 -4.08 -11.44 -14.49
CA ALA A 83 -3.87 -10.32 -15.41
C ALA A 83 -4.90 -10.27 -16.57
N GLU A 84 -5.41 -11.43 -16.97
CA GLU A 84 -6.37 -11.58 -18.08
C GLU A 84 -7.77 -11.08 -17.70
N VAL A 85 -8.11 -11.13 -16.42
CA VAL A 85 -9.46 -10.83 -15.89
C VAL A 85 -9.53 -9.52 -15.09
N LEU A 86 -8.40 -8.85 -14.87
CA LEU A 86 -8.39 -7.51 -14.27
C LEU A 86 -9.13 -6.50 -15.18
N PRO A 87 -9.93 -5.57 -14.60
CA PRO A 87 -10.66 -4.59 -15.39
C PRO A 87 -9.71 -3.64 -16.12
N SER A 88 -10.08 -3.23 -17.34
CA SER A 88 -9.27 -2.32 -18.17
C SER A 88 -10.15 -1.21 -18.78
N GLU A 89 -10.93 -0.54 -17.94
CA GLU A 89 -11.76 0.61 -18.33
C GLU A 89 -10.87 1.83 -18.62
N ALA A 90 -11.00 2.47 -19.79
CA ALA A 90 -10.15 3.60 -20.19
C ALA A 90 -10.22 4.81 -19.24
N SER A 91 -11.36 5.01 -18.58
CA SER A 91 -11.59 6.11 -17.62
C SER A 91 -11.15 5.78 -16.20
N ARG A 92 -10.59 4.59 -15.96
CA ARG A 92 -10.21 4.12 -14.63
C ARG A 92 -8.79 3.58 -14.61
N GLN A 93 -8.20 3.54 -13.43
CA GLN A 93 -6.89 2.96 -13.17
C GLN A 93 -6.97 2.00 -11.99
N LEU A 94 -6.12 0.96 -12.01
CA LEU A 94 -6.04 0.02 -10.90
C LEU A 94 -4.99 0.48 -9.88
N VAL A 95 -5.41 0.60 -8.63
CA VAL A 95 -4.61 1.08 -7.51
C VAL A 95 -4.58 0.03 -6.41
N MET A 96 -3.39 -0.31 -5.93
CA MET A 96 -3.24 -1.18 -4.76
C MET A 96 -2.80 -0.36 -3.55
N TYR A 97 -3.51 -0.55 -2.44
CA TYR A 97 -3.07 -0.08 -1.12
C TYR A 97 -2.58 -1.28 -0.32
N VAL A 98 -1.48 -1.12 0.40
CA VAL A 98 -0.91 -2.16 1.26
C VAL A 98 -0.25 -1.51 2.48
N THR A 99 -0.34 -2.09 3.68
CA THR A 99 0.22 -1.42 4.87
C THR A 99 1.75 -1.27 4.81
N MET A 100 2.45 -2.28 4.28
CA MET A 100 3.91 -2.29 4.12
C MET A 100 4.31 -2.34 2.64
N GLU A 101 5.51 -1.87 2.31
CA GLU A 101 6.09 -1.99 0.97
C GLU A 101 6.01 -3.45 0.47
N PRO A 102 5.56 -3.68 -0.79
CA PRO A 102 5.48 -5.03 -1.31
C PRO A 102 6.85 -5.69 -1.34
N CYS A 103 6.97 -6.91 -0.82
CA CYS A 103 8.28 -7.52 -0.65
C CYS A 103 9.03 -7.69 -1.98
N GLY A 104 10.32 -7.33 -1.98
CA GLY A 104 11.23 -7.50 -3.12
C GLY A 104 11.76 -8.93 -3.27
N LYS A 105 11.81 -9.67 -2.16
CA LYS A 105 12.32 -11.05 -2.05
C LYS A 105 11.56 -11.79 -0.96
N ARG A 106 11.48 -13.12 -1.06
CA ARG A 106 10.89 -13.98 -0.02
C ARG A 106 11.86 -15.07 0.38
N LEU A 107 12.10 -15.22 1.68
CA LEU A 107 12.91 -16.31 2.23
C LEU A 107 12.29 -17.67 1.99
N SER A 108 10.96 -17.74 1.87
CA SER A 108 10.24 -18.98 1.55
C SER A 108 10.44 -19.48 0.11
N GLY A 109 11.10 -18.70 -0.76
CA GLY A 109 11.25 -19.02 -2.19
C GLY A 109 10.01 -18.74 -3.05
N ASN A 110 8.88 -18.37 -2.43
CA ASN A 110 7.68 -17.99 -3.16
C ASN A 110 7.89 -16.70 -3.97
N GLN A 111 7.11 -16.52 -5.03
CA GLN A 111 7.15 -15.30 -5.85
C GLN A 111 6.97 -14.04 -4.99
N PRO A 112 7.89 -13.05 -5.08
CA PRO A 112 7.78 -11.77 -4.37
C PRO A 112 6.53 -10.98 -4.77
N CYS A 113 5.94 -10.23 -3.82
CA CYS A 113 4.73 -9.47 -4.06
C CYS A 113 4.93 -8.40 -5.14
N VAL A 114 6.10 -7.76 -5.19
CA VAL A 114 6.41 -6.82 -6.28
C VAL A 114 6.33 -7.49 -7.65
N GLN A 115 6.79 -8.74 -7.79
CA GLN A 115 6.69 -9.45 -9.05
C GLN A 115 5.24 -9.76 -9.41
N ARG A 116 4.42 -10.15 -8.42
CA ARG A 116 2.97 -10.40 -8.64
C ARG A 116 2.26 -9.14 -9.16
N ILE A 117 2.60 -7.98 -8.61
CA ILE A 117 2.06 -6.69 -9.05
C ILE A 117 2.52 -6.38 -10.49
N VAL A 118 3.82 -6.52 -10.77
CA VAL A 118 4.39 -6.31 -12.12
C VAL A 118 3.75 -7.26 -13.14
N ASP A 119 3.49 -8.51 -12.75
CA ASP A 119 2.92 -9.53 -13.63
C ASP A 119 1.50 -9.20 -14.10
N THR A 120 0.77 -8.33 -13.38
CA THR A 120 -0.53 -7.83 -13.82
C THR A 120 -0.45 -6.99 -15.11
N ARG A 121 0.74 -6.51 -15.47
CA ARG A 121 1.02 -5.70 -16.68
C ARG A 121 1.64 -6.51 -17.82
N ARG A 122 1.75 -7.83 -17.70
CA ARG A 122 2.33 -8.67 -18.77
C ARG A 122 1.52 -8.54 -20.07
N GLY A 123 2.23 -8.50 -21.20
CA GLY A 123 1.64 -8.25 -22.52
C GLY A 123 1.19 -6.79 -22.67
N ASP A 124 0.11 -6.56 -23.42
CA ASP A 124 -0.46 -5.21 -23.65
C ASP A 124 -1.48 -4.81 -22.57
N ARG A 125 -1.37 -5.37 -21.36
CA ARG A 125 -2.34 -5.17 -20.27
C ARG A 125 -1.93 -3.96 -19.42
N ARG A 126 -2.91 -3.14 -19.06
CA ARG A 126 -2.69 -1.99 -18.16
C ARG A 126 -2.30 -2.41 -16.75
N GLY A 127 -2.91 -3.49 -16.24
CA GLY A 127 -2.63 -4.04 -14.90
C GLY A 127 -2.78 -3.01 -13.78
N ILE A 128 -2.10 -3.26 -12.67
CA ILE A 128 -1.94 -2.29 -11.58
C ILE A 128 -1.06 -1.14 -12.07
N GLU A 129 -1.50 0.10 -11.86
CA GLU A 129 -0.82 1.30 -12.32
C GLU A 129 -0.20 2.09 -11.17
N LYS A 130 -0.75 1.94 -9.96
CA LYS A 130 -0.29 2.68 -8.78
C LYS A 130 -0.33 1.84 -7.51
N VAL A 131 0.70 1.96 -6.68
CA VAL A 131 0.80 1.29 -5.37
C VAL A 131 1.03 2.33 -4.27
N TYR A 132 0.20 2.31 -3.24
CA TYR A 132 0.40 3.12 -2.03
C TYR A 132 0.71 2.21 -0.86
N PHE A 133 1.72 2.58 -0.06
CA PHE A 133 2.03 1.88 1.18
C PHE A 133 2.39 2.82 2.32
N GLY A 134 2.17 2.39 3.57
CA GLY A 134 2.36 3.27 4.73
C GLY A 134 3.79 3.26 5.28
N VAL A 135 4.50 2.14 5.17
CA VAL A 135 5.90 2.03 5.59
C VAL A 135 6.73 1.28 4.55
N LYS A 136 7.99 1.68 4.40
CA LYS A 136 8.96 0.88 3.66
C LYS A 136 9.28 -0.40 4.44
N GLU A 137 9.65 -1.44 3.71
CA GLU A 137 10.11 -2.69 4.34
C GLU A 137 11.40 -2.38 5.11
N PRO A 138 11.46 -2.61 6.44
CA PRO A 138 12.67 -2.29 7.19
C PRO A 138 13.82 -3.18 6.72
N GLU A 139 14.98 -2.58 6.44
CA GLU A 139 16.17 -3.29 5.92
C GLU A 139 16.67 -4.43 6.83
N THR A 140 16.26 -4.40 8.10
CA THR A 140 16.59 -5.42 9.11
C THR A 140 16.06 -6.81 8.76
N PHE A 141 15.08 -6.93 7.86
CA PHE A 141 14.42 -8.20 7.57
C PHE A 141 14.90 -8.89 6.27
N VAL A 142 15.02 -8.15 5.16
CA VAL A 142 15.34 -8.73 3.84
C VAL A 142 16.48 -7.98 3.10
N GLY A 143 17.23 -7.12 3.78
CA GLY A 143 18.25 -6.27 3.15
C GLY A 143 17.62 -5.10 2.39
N ALA A 144 18.40 -4.40 1.56
CA ALA A 144 17.89 -3.28 0.77
C ALA A 144 16.83 -3.77 -0.24
N SER A 145 15.57 -3.37 -0.04
CA SER A 145 14.46 -3.73 -0.94
C SER A 145 14.65 -3.13 -2.32
N GLU A 146 14.57 -3.97 -3.36
CA GLU A 146 14.53 -3.54 -4.76
C GLU A 146 13.09 -3.29 -5.25
N SER A 147 12.08 -3.38 -4.37
CA SER A 147 10.68 -3.35 -4.76
C SER A 147 10.29 -2.04 -5.44
N CYS A 148 10.59 -0.89 -4.80
CA CYS A 148 10.36 0.43 -5.37
C CYS A 148 10.99 0.59 -6.77
N ARG A 149 12.23 0.12 -6.94
CA ARG A 149 12.93 0.14 -8.24
C ARG A 149 12.18 -0.70 -9.27
N ARG A 150 11.80 -1.93 -8.93
CA ARG A 150 11.09 -2.85 -9.84
C ARG A 150 9.70 -2.35 -10.23
N LEU A 151 8.99 -1.68 -9.31
CA LEU A 151 7.74 -0.99 -9.64
C LEU A 151 8.00 0.13 -10.66
N THR A 152 9.00 0.99 -10.41
CA THR A 152 9.38 2.07 -11.33
C THR A 152 9.80 1.55 -12.71
N ASP A 153 10.66 0.52 -12.76
CA ASP A 153 11.14 -0.08 -14.01
C ASP A 153 9.98 -0.69 -14.83
N ALA A 154 8.92 -1.16 -14.17
CA ALA A 154 7.69 -1.67 -14.80
C ALA A 154 6.68 -0.57 -15.16
N GLY A 155 7.00 0.71 -14.94
CA GLY A 155 6.10 1.84 -15.17
C GLY A 155 4.96 1.95 -14.15
N ILE A 156 5.08 1.29 -13.00
CA ILE A 156 4.10 1.34 -11.90
C ILE A 156 4.50 2.47 -10.96
N GLN A 157 3.59 3.42 -10.77
CA GLN A 157 3.79 4.51 -9.83
C GLN A 157 3.70 3.98 -8.39
N TRP A 158 4.51 4.48 -7.49
CA TRP A 158 4.39 4.15 -6.07
C TRP A 158 4.58 5.36 -5.17
N ARG A 159 3.94 5.35 -4.00
CA ARG A 159 4.07 6.40 -2.99
C ARG A 159 3.98 5.84 -1.58
N VAL A 160 4.79 6.41 -0.69
CA VAL A 160 4.66 6.21 0.75
C VAL A 160 3.63 7.21 1.27
N VAL A 161 2.66 6.75 2.06
CA VAL A 161 1.68 7.60 2.72
C VAL A 161 2.07 7.70 4.19
N GLN A 162 2.60 8.86 4.57
CA GLN A 162 3.08 9.12 5.93
C GLN A 162 1.92 9.30 6.92
N GLY A 163 2.21 9.16 8.22
CA GLY A 163 1.30 9.46 9.33
C GLY A 163 0.62 8.25 9.97
N LEU A 164 0.93 7.03 9.52
CA LEU A 164 0.42 5.76 10.07
C LEU A 164 1.55 4.77 10.40
N GLU A 165 2.82 5.22 10.38
CA GLU A 165 3.99 4.36 10.45
C GLU A 165 4.02 3.55 11.74
N LYS A 166 3.80 4.23 12.88
CA LYS A 166 3.77 3.59 14.20
C LYS A 166 2.67 2.53 14.29
N ASP A 167 1.46 2.86 13.85
CA ASP A 167 0.31 1.96 13.93
C ASP A 167 0.53 0.72 13.04
N ILE A 168 1.01 0.95 11.81
CA ILE A 168 1.33 -0.12 10.87
C ILE A 168 2.43 -1.04 11.41
N LEU A 169 3.54 -0.49 11.90
CA LEU A 169 4.64 -1.30 12.43
C LEU A 169 4.23 -2.06 13.69
N SER A 170 3.43 -1.45 14.57
CA SER A 170 2.91 -2.10 15.79
C SER A 170 2.00 -3.28 15.45
N VAL A 171 1.09 -3.11 14.49
CA VAL A 171 0.23 -4.22 14.04
C VAL A 171 1.08 -5.28 13.34
N ALA A 172 1.96 -4.88 12.42
CA ALA A 172 2.75 -5.79 11.62
C ALA A 172 3.62 -6.72 12.48
N THR A 173 4.22 -6.20 13.54
CA THR A 173 5.16 -6.92 14.42
C THR A 173 4.51 -7.47 15.70
N ALA A 174 3.18 -7.40 15.85
CA ALA A 174 2.48 -7.74 17.10
C ALA A 174 2.76 -9.16 17.66
N GLY A 175 3.25 -10.08 16.83
CA GLY A 175 3.65 -11.43 17.27
C GLY A 175 5.14 -11.65 17.48
N HIS A 176 6.00 -10.68 17.11
CA HIS A 176 7.45 -10.79 17.18
C HIS A 176 7.96 -10.66 18.62
N GLU A 177 9.03 -11.38 18.95
CA GLU A 177 9.61 -11.41 20.30
C GLU A 177 10.17 -10.04 20.75
N HIS A 178 10.67 -9.24 19.81
CA HIS A 178 11.28 -7.92 20.06
C HIS A 178 10.52 -6.77 19.38
N SER A 179 9.19 -6.88 19.30
CA SER A 179 8.32 -5.96 18.55
C SER A 179 8.55 -4.48 18.90
N GLU A 180 8.67 -4.11 20.18
CA GLU A 180 8.91 -2.72 20.58
C GLU A 180 10.23 -2.15 20.05
N GLU A 181 11.29 -2.98 20.06
CA GLU A 181 12.61 -2.58 19.58
C GLU A 181 12.62 -2.46 18.06
N GLU A 182 11.96 -3.38 17.36
CA GLU A 182 11.78 -3.34 15.91
C GLU A 182 11.00 -2.09 15.47
N VAL A 183 9.90 -1.78 16.14
CA VAL A 183 9.10 -0.58 15.88
C VAL A 183 9.94 0.67 16.09
N ARG A 184 10.66 0.78 17.21
CA ARG A 184 11.53 1.93 17.50
C ARG A 184 12.62 2.08 16.43
N ALA A 185 13.33 1.01 16.11
CA ALA A 185 14.41 1.02 15.12
C ALA A 185 13.92 1.37 13.71
N ALA A 186 12.72 0.92 13.33
CA ALA A 186 12.11 1.28 12.06
C ALA A 186 11.69 2.75 12.01
N LEU A 187 11.10 3.28 13.09
CA LEU A 187 10.69 4.68 13.19
C LEU A 187 11.87 5.66 13.15
N ASP A 188 13.00 5.31 13.76
CA ASP A 188 14.22 6.14 13.72
C ASP A 188 14.76 6.33 12.29
N LYS A 189 14.42 5.43 11.36
CA LYS A 189 14.79 5.51 9.94
C LYS A 189 13.75 6.20 9.06
N VAL A 190 12.57 6.56 9.60
CA VAL A 190 11.54 7.24 8.82
C VAL A 190 11.95 8.71 8.65
N GLU A 191 12.52 9.04 7.49
CA GLU A 191 12.70 10.43 7.09
C GLU A 191 11.34 11.04 6.72
N THR A 192 10.88 12.04 7.47
CA THR A 192 9.71 12.85 7.11
C THR A 192 10.09 13.79 5.96
N ARG A 193 10.06 13.31 4.72
CA ARG A 193 10.24 14.17 3.54
C ARG A 193 8.91 14.83 3.19
N LEU A 194 8.83 16.14 3.39
CA LEU A 194 7.64 16.96 3.07
C LEU A 194 7.35 17.04 1.56
N ASP A 195 8.31 16.67 0.71
CA ASP A 195 8.22 16.78 -0.75
C ASP A 195 7.51 15.60 -1.45
N ASP A 196 7.20 14.50 -0.74
CA ASP A 196 6.66 13.27 -1.33
C ASP A 196 5.15 13.31 -1.65
N VAL A 197 4.50 14.46 -1.52
CA VAL A 197 3.07 14.65 -1.85
C VAL A 197 2.85 14.47 -3.37
N SER A 198 1.97 13.54 -3.76
CA SER A 198 1.62 13.27 -5.17
C SER A 198 0.99 14.49 -5.87
N GLU A 199 1.10 14.60 -7.19
CA GLU A 199 0.47 15.69 -7.95
C GLU A 199 -1.05 15.72 -7.73
N ASP A 200 -1.70 14.56 -7.71
CA ASP A 200 -3.13 14.42 -7.38
C ASP A 200 -3.45 14.98 -5.98
N GLU A 201 -2.62 14.68 -4.98
CA GLU A 201 -2.82 15.17 -3.61
C GLU A 201 -2.45 16.67 -3.50
N ARG A 202 -1.44 17.15 -4.22
CA ARG A 202 -1.11 18.58 -4.33
C ARG A 202 -2.26 19.35 -4.98
N GLU A 203 -2.86 18.81 -6.03
CA GLU A 203 -4.00 19.39 -6.73
C GLU A 203 -5.25 19.40 -5.83
N ARG A 204 -5.52 18.30 -5.13
CA ARG A 204 -6.56 18.25 -4.09
C ARG A 204 -6.34 19.35 -3.04
N GLN A 205 -5.13 19.45 -2.48
CA GLN A 205 -4.81 20.46 -1.47
C GLN A 205 -4.96 21.90 -1.99
N ARG A 206 -4.70 22.16 -3.28
CA ARG A 206 -4.94 23.47 -3.91
C ARG A 206 -6.43 23.79 -4.08
N ARG A 207 -7.25 22.77 -4.42
CA ARG A 207 -8.68 22.94 -4.70
C ARG A 207 -9.56 22.92 -3.44
N VAL A 208 -9.08 22.37 -2.31
CA VAL A 208 -9.79 22.40 -1.03
C VAL A 208 -9.67 23.79 -0.38
N PRO A 209 -10.79 24.50 -0.09
CA PRO A 209 -10.73 25.81 0.56
C PRO A 209 -10.05 25.73 1.92
N ARG A 210 -8.98 26.51 2.12
CA ARG A 210 -8.27 26.58 3.39
C ARG A 210 -9.17 27.25 4.43
N ASN A 211 -9.43 26.56 5.54
CA ASN A 211 -10.17 27.10 6.66
C ASN A 211 -9.42 28.32 7.25
N PRO A 212 -10.01 29.53 7.29
CA PRO A 212 -9.31 30.75 7.70
C PRO A 212 -8.73 30.70 9.13
N LYS A 213 -9.22 29.81 9.99
CA LYS A 213 -8.73 29.63 11.37
C LYS A 213 -7.36 28.95 11.50
N LYS A 214 -6.80 28.38 10.42
CA LYS A 214 -5.45 27.74 10.46
C LYS A 214 -4.27 28.71 10.27
N ARG A 215 -4.53 30.02 10.20
CA ARG A 215 -3.49 31.05 10.01
C ARG A 215 -2.89 31.60 11.33
N MET A 216 -3.39 31.19 12.49
CA MET A 216 -2.89 31.63 13.81
C MET A 216 -1.96 30.60 14.47
N VAL A 217 -0.95 30.08 13.76
CA VAL A 217 0.22 29.44 14.40
C VAL A 217 1.44 29.63 13.50
N GLU A 218 1.79 30.87 13.15
CA GLU A 218 3.08 31.17 12.50
C GLU A 218 3.51 32.64 12.56
N VAL A 219 2.87 33.45 13.41
CA VAL A 219 3.26 34.84 13.65
C VAL A 219 3.17 35.11 15.14
N ASP A 220 4.18 34.64 15.90
CA ASP A 220 4.57 35.14 17.23
C ASP A 220 5.90 34.49 17.67
N LEU A 221 6.92 34.53 16.79
CA LEU A 221 8.31 34.25 17.15
C LEU A 221 9.27 35.39 16.74
N LEU A 222 8.74 36.57 16.44
CA LEU A 222 9.51 37.80 16.31
C LEU A 222 8.70 38.94 16.92
N GLY A 223 8.82 39.07 18.23
CA GLY A 223 8.29 40.16 19.07
C GLY A 223 8.96 40.09 20.43
#